data_AF-A0A815NTI7-F1
#
_entry.id   AF-A0A815NTI7-F1
#
_cell.length_a   1.000
_cell.length_b   1.000
_cell.length_c   1.000
_cell.angle_alpha   90.00
_cell.angle_beta   90.00
_cell.angle_gamma   90.00
#
_symmetry.space_group_name_H-M   'P 1'
#
loop_
_entity.id
_entity.type
_entity.pdbx_description
1 polymer ?
#
loop_
_entity_poly.entity_id
_entity_poly.type
_entity_poly.pdbx_seq_one_letter_code
_entity_poly.pdbx_strand_id
1 'polypeptide(L)'
;MFFEQFQSIFSNGIKIQRYEMKDIIELFAWIRLQDQLFDQYFSHYSFTVNTDDLWDMFLKLGKFNIINSVNQKHVISILTEKIPLTSIETFRRYTKLAKTYLIEIKPEFRSHFIELFEKIFDAYIIKQFNYSQYSSRVSRTDCKDLLQDGLEMSLTNHLERPSCLLLVRKILCEVENYQKTNAQKLKTVFGNLKDFDEKLCQKYAAEKIIDDEWLKDFLITNPQIWLKLDQETYRYLYANHQNNPWTIYIWSRIVHLSLSKMLNNNYVDILSKINDWMKKVKCDIYNPTDIFTITLVNKLFELVLTKYSRPIITLSNIDIIINFIICMRENTSGRIDVQQINNFISNILETVYEILYLKSKFSLYRDLLTGSIIRCFLPLIDLQKIFSSVDPQQYRFPLINANIDVVVALPKPKDIDIINIESNEKFFSRFIQQINEWFDWFDQFIDIFQYIIDWLKNHNVNHSNQLLIDLLNIRYDSKMTFIEMKIIIERILKILEPFKDLRRLCHLFNCLISFQILNSGTLNTQDNTIKYLT
;
A
#
# COMPACT_ATOMS: atom_id res chain seq x y z
N MET A 1 -14.04 -51.17 -45.04
CA MET A 1 -13.33 -52.15 -45.89
C MET A 1 -12.51 -51.53 -47.01
N PHE A 2 -13.08 -50.85 -48.02
CA PHE A 2 -12.30 -50.27 -49.13
C PHE A 2 -11.28 -49.21 -48.66
N PHE A 3 -11.72 -48.20 -47.90
CA PHE A 3 -10.83 -47.16 -47.39
C PHE A 3 -9.78 -47.70 -46.39
N GLU A 4 -10.13 -48.66 -45.55
CA GLU A 4 -9.16 -49.29 -44.63
C GLU A 4 -8.06 -50.06 -45.40
N GLN A 5 -8.40 -50.75 -46.49
CA GLN A 5 -7.42 -51.41 -47.36
C GLN A 5 -6.57 -50.41 -48.14
N PHE A 6 -7.15 -49.26 -48.51
CA PHE A 6 -6.44 -48.20 -49.24
C PHE A 6 -5.51 -47.36 -48.36
N GLN A 7 -5.65 -47.42 -47.03
CA GLN A 7 -4.85 -46.65 -46.07
C GLN A 7 -3.34 -46.90 -46.20
N SER A 8 -2.92 -48.16 -46.40
CA SER A 8 -1.51 -48.51 -46.61
C SER A 8 -0.98 -47.97 -47.94
N ILE A 9 -1.81 -47.99 -48.98
CA ILE A 9 -1.47 -47.47 -50.32
C ILE A 9 -1.36 -45.95 -50.27
N PHE A 10 -2.31 -45.29 -49.61
CA PHE A 10 -2.31 -43.85 -49.37
C PHE A 10 -1.06 -43.40 -48.60
N SER A 11 -0.75 -44.07 -47.49
CA SER A 11 0.43 -43.78 -46.67
C SER A 11 1.73 -43.94 -47.45
N ASN A 12 1.86 -45.02 -48.24
CA ASN A 12 3.04 -45.21 -49.09
C ASN A 12 3.10 -44.17 -50.22
N GLY A 13 1.95 -43.83 -50.82
CA GLY A 13 1.85 -42.82 -51.86
C GLY A 13 2.24 -41.42 -51.39
N ILE A 14 1.88 -41.03 -50.16
CA ILE A 14 2.36 -39.76 -49.57
C ILE A 14 3.89 -39.83 -49.36
N LYS A 15 4.41 -40.92 -48.80
CA LYS A 15 5.86 -41.08 -48.55
C LYS A 15 6.71 -40.92 -49.81
N ILE A 16 6.24 -41.45 -50.93
CA ILE A 16 6.94 -41.36 -52.23
C ILE A 16 6.49 -40.16 -53.08
N GLN A 17 5.73 -39.21 -52.50
CA GLN A 17 5.22 -38.01 -53.16
C GLN A 17 4.45 -38.30 -54.47
N ARG A 18 3.69 -39.42 -54.50
CA ARG A 18 2.92 -39.86 -55.67
C ARG A 18 1.67 -39.03 -55.92
N TYR A 19 1.12 -38.40 -54.89
CA TYR A 19 -0.12 -37.64 -54.96
C TYR A 19 0.17 -36.15 -54.94
N GLU A 20 -0.52 -35.38 -55.77
CA GLU A 20 -0.48 -33.93 -55.67
C GLU A 20 -1.31 -33.47 -54.47
N MET A 21 -0.96 -32.32 -53.91
CA MET A 21 -1.70 -31.75 -52.78
C MET A 21 -3.19 -31.59 -53.06
N LYS A 22 -3.55 -31.28 -54.32
CA LYS A 22 -4.95 -31.18 -54.77
C LYS A 22 -5.70 -32.52 -54.60
N ASP A 23 -5.09 -33.64 -54.98
CA ASP A 23 -5.70 -34.97 -54.89
C ASP A 23 -5.97 -35.35 -53.42
N ILE A 24 -5.02 -35.03 -52.55
CA ILE A 24 -5.13 -35.31 -51.11
C ILE A 24 -6.26 -34.49 -50.48
N ILE A 25 -6.39 -33.23 -50.89
CA ILE A 25 -7.45 -32.33 -50.42
C ILE A 25 -8.82 -32.79 -50.90
N GLU A 26 -8.94 -33.24 -52.15
CA GLU A 26 -10.19 -33.81 -52.67
C GLU A 26 -10.60 -35.05 -51.85
N LEU A 27 -9.65 -35.91 -51.50
CA LEU A 27 -9.93 -37.04 -50.62
C LEU A 27 -10.44 -36.59 -49.24
N PHE A 28 -9.76 -35.64 -48.59
CA PHE A 28 -10.21 -35.12 -47.29
C PHE A 28 -11.56 -34.42 -47.39
N ALA A 29 -11.86 -33.77 -48.51
CA ALA A 29 -13.18 -33.21 -48.78
C ALA A 29 -14.24 -34.32 -48.78
N TRP A 30 -13.97 -35.48 -49.38
CA TRP A 30 -14.93 -36.57 -49.47
C TRP A 30 -15.19 -37.23 -48.12
N ILE A 31 -14.15 -37.40 -47.30
CA ILE A 31 -14.25 -38.10 -46.00
C ILE A 31 -14.54 -37.16 -44.82
N ARG A 32 -14.69 -35.84 -45.04
CA ARG A 32 -14.86 -34.80 -44.00
C ARG A 32 -16.00 -34.98 -43.00
N LEU A 33 -16.98 -35.82 -43.32
CA LEU A 33 -18.14 -36.13 -42.46
C LEU A 33 -18.04 -37.51 -41.80
N GLN A 34 -16.97 -38.26 -42.05
CA GLN A 34 -16.77 -39.63 -41.58
C GLN A 34 -15.67 -39.65 -40.51
N ASP A 35 -16.05 -39.54 -39.23
CA ASP A 35 -15.14 -39.34 -38.09
C ASP A 35 -13.92 -40.28 -38.12
N GLN A 36 -14.16 -41.59 -38.08
CA GLN A 36 -13.08 -42.58 -38.00
C GLN A 36 -12.17 -42.59 -39.22
N LEU A 37 -12.73 -42.41 -40.42
CA LEU A 37 -11.96 -42.41 -41.67
C LEU A 37 -11.13 -41.14 -41.80
N PHE A 38 -11.71 -39.98 -41.50
CA PHE A 38 -10.99 -38.71 -41.51
C PHE A 38 -9.83 -38.75 -40.53
N ASP A 39 -10.08 -39.19 -39.29
CA ASP A 39 -9.06 -39.24 -38.24
C ASP A 39 -7.89 -40.15 -38.61
N GLN A 40 -8.17 -41.35 -39.14
CA GLN A 40 -7.13 -42.28 -39.57
C GLN A 40 -6.26 -41.69 -40.69
N TYR A 41 -6.89 -41.17 -41.74
CA TYR A 41 -6.17 -40.63 -42.89
C TYR A 41 -5.40 -39.36 -42.54
N PHE A 42 -5.98 -38.46 -41.74
CA PHE A 42 -5.34 -37.23 -41.31
C PHE A 42 -4.16 -37.51 -40.37
N SER A 43 -4.26 -38.51 -39.50
CA SER A 43 -3.16 -38.97 -38.66
C SER A 43 -1.99 -39.48 -39.51
N HIS A 44 -2.25 -40.34 -40.49
CA HIS A 44 -1.20 -40.85 -41.38
C HIS A 44 -0.56 -39.77 -42.24
N TYR A 45 -1.38 -38.86 -42.79
CA TYR A 45 -0.89 -37.70 -43.53
C TYR A 45 0.05 -36.89 -42.64
N SER A 46 -0.44 -36.46 -41.46
CA SER A 46 0.34 -35.62 -40.55
C SER A 46 1.63 -36.28 -40.09
N PHE A 47 1.66 -37.60 -39.86
CA PHE A 47 2.88 -38.32 -39.48
C PHE A 47 3.94 -38.34 -40.58
N THR A 48 3.51 -38.29 -41.85
CA THR A 48 4.37 -38.47 -43.02
C THR A 48 4.89 -37.15 -43.57
N VAL A 49 4.08 -36.10 -43.55
CA VAL A 49 4.44 -34.80 -44.14
C VAL A 49 5.18 -33.89 -43.15
N ASN A 50 5.87 -32.88 -43.69
CA ASN A 50 6.49 -31.84 -42.89
C ASN A 50 5.41 -30.86 -42.35
N THR A 51 5.81 -29.92 -41.50
CA THR A 51 4.89 -28.94 -40.91
C THR A 51 4.36 -27.92 -41.91
N ASP A 52 5.10 -27.62 -42.99
CA ASP A 52 4.68 -26.68 -44.04
C ASP A 52 3.48 -27.24 -44.82
N ASP A 53 3.57 -28.50 -45.25
CA ASP A 53 2.52 -29.22 -45.96
C ASP A 53 1.30 -29.47 -45.07
N LEU A 54 1.52 -29.65 -43.76
CA LEU A 54 0.46 -29.76 -42.77
C LEU A 54 -0.27 -28.43 -42.57
N TRP A 55 0.46 -27.31 -42.55
CA TRP A 55 -0.13 -25.98 -42.48
C TRP A 55 -0.91 -25.64 -43.76
N ASP A 56 -0.37 -25.96 -44.93
CA ASP A 56 -1.06 -25.76 -46.20
C ASP A 56 -2.34 -26.61 -46.28
N MET A 57 -2.31 -27.84 -45.75
CA MET A 57 -3.51 -28.67 -45.59
C MET A 57 -4.54 -27.98 -44.71
N PHE A 58 -4.14 -27.44 -43.55
CA PHE A 58 -5.04 -26.69 -42.66
C PHE A 58 -5.70 -25.51 -43.36
N LEU A 59 -4.93 -24.68 -44.07
CA LEU A 59 -5.47 -23.56 -44.83
C LEU A 59 -6.53 -24.08 -45.80
N LYS A 60 -6.16 -25.03 -46.67
CA LYS A 60 -7.04 -25.54 -47.72
C LYS A 60 -8.26 -26.29 -47.19
N LEU A 61 -8.17 -26.98 -46.05
CA LEU A 61 -9.31 -27.56 -45.35
C LEU A 61 -10.31 -26.49 -44.90
N GLY A 62 -9.83 -25.30 -44.55
CA GLY A 62 -10.68 -24.15 -44.21
C GLY A 62 -11.60 -23.69 -45.35
N LYS A 63 -11.37 -24.07 -46.61
CA LYS A 63 -12.28 -23.78 -47.74
C LYS A 63 -13.55 -24.65 -47.72
N PHE A 64 -13.59 -25.71 -46.91
CA PHE A 64 -14.74 -26.61 -46.86
C PHE A 64 -15.81 -26.11 -45.89
N ASN A 65 -17.05 -26.05 -46.39
CA ASN A 65 -18.23 -25.57 -45.66
C ASN A 65 -18.51 -26.37 -44.37
N ILE A 66 -18.27 -27.69 -44.38
CA ILE A 66 -18.64 -28.57 -43.27
C ILE A 66 -17.51 -29.57 -43.02
N ILE A 67 -16.68 -29.28 -42.03
CA ILE A 67 -15.94 -30.29 -41.27
C ILE A 67 -16.74 -30.46 -39.98
N ASN A 68 -17.07 -31.69 -39.58
CA ASN A 68 -17.81 -31.88 -38.32
C ASN A 68 -16.92 -31.57 -37.10
N SER A 69 -17.53 -31.39 -35.93
CA SER A 69 -16.83 -30.97 -34.72
C SER A 69 -15.80 -31.99 -34.20
N VAL A 70 -15.97 -33.27 -34.51
CA VAL A 70 -15.02 -34.35 -34.15
C VAL A 70 -13.73 -34.19 -34.95
N ASN A 71 -13.85 -34.13 -36.27
CA ASN A 71 -12.72 -33.97 -37.19
C ASN A 71 -11.99 -32.64 -36.96
N GLN A 72 -12.72 -31.56 -36.66
CA GLN A 72 -12.10 -30.29 -36.26
C GLN A 72 -11.21 -30.43 -35.02
N LYS A 73 -11.70 -31.12 -33.98
CA LYS A 73 -10.92 -31.37 -32.76
C LYS A 73 -9.66 -32.18 -33.06
N HIS A 74 -9.77 -33.17 -33.95
CA HIS A 74 -8.62 -33.98 -34.35
C HIS A 74 -7.56 -33.17 -35.12
N VAL A 75 -8.00 -32.33 -36.07
CA VAL A 75 -7.12 -31.39 -36.79
C VAL A 75 -6.42 -30.44 -35.83
N ILE A 76 -7.17 -29.84 -34.88
CA ILE A 76 -6.60 -28.97 -33.85
C ILE A 76 -5.59 -29.75 -33.00
N SER A 77 -5.91 -30.96 -32.55
CA SER A 77 -5.03 -31.77 -31.71
C SER A 77 -3.68 -31.98 -32.39
N ILE A 78 -3.68 -32.41 -33.65
CA ILE A 78 -2.45 -32.66 -34.41
C ILE A 78 -1.67 -31.36 -34.67
N LEU A 79 -2.34 -30.28 -35.06
CA LEU A 79 -1.67 -29.00 -35.33
C LEU A 79 -1.08 -28.39 -34.06
N THR A 80 -1.81 -28.43 -32.95
CA THR A 80 -1.34 -27.95 -31.64
C THR A 80 -0.21 -28.82 -31.07
N GLU A 81 -0.05 -30.06 -31.53
CA GLU A 81 1.11 -30.90 -31.21
C GLU A 81 2.34 -30.54 -32.06
N LYS A 82 2.17 -30.45 -33.38
CA LYS A 82 3.28 -30.35 -34.33
C LYS A 82 3.77 -28.93 -34.61
N ILE A 83 2.87 -27.96 -34.78
CA ILE A 83 3.25 -26.58 -35.13
C ILE A 83 4.15 -25.91 -34.08
N PRO A 84 3.97 -26.14 -32.77
CA PRO A 84 4.85 -25.58 -31.74
C PRO A 84 6.32 -26.03 -31.80
N LEU A 85 6.64 -27.08 -32.55
CA LEU A 85 8.03 -27.53 -32.79
C LEU A 85 8.76 -26.70 -33.86
N THR A 86 8.03 -25.85 -34.60
CA THR A 86 8.61 -25.01 -35.65
C THR A 86 9.31 -23.78 -35.08
N SER A 87 10.21 -23.18 -35.87
CA SER A 87 10.85 -21.91 -35.50
C SER A 87 9.87 -20.75 -35.55
N ILE A 88 10.18 -19.68 -34.80
CA ILE A 88 9.38 -18.45 -34.82
C ILE A 88 9.27 -17.82 -36.21
N GLU A 89 10.33 -17.88 -37.01
CA GLU A 89 10.32 -17.41 -38.41
C GLU A 89 9.33 -18.20 -39.25
N THR A 90 9.30 -19.51 -39.08
CA THR A 90 8.37 -20.42 -39.77
C THR A 90 6.94 -20.12 -39.35
N PHE A 91 6.69 -19.97 -38.05
CA PHE A 91 5.35 -19.66 -37.55
C PHE A 91 4.88 -18.27 -38.01
N ARG A 92 5.75 -17.25 -38.07
CA ARG A 92 5.41 -15.93 -38.64
C ARG A 92 5.07 -16.01 -40.13
N ARG A 93 5.69 -16.91 -40.89
CA ARG A 93 5.28 -17.17 -42.27
C ARG A 93 3.89 -17.80 -42.31
N TYR A 94 3.60 -18.73 -41.41
CA TYR A 94 2.29 -19.37 -41.29
C TYR A 94 1.17 -18.37 -40.94
N THR A 95 1.39 -17.47 -39.98
CA THR A 95 0.41 -16.43 -39.62
C THR A 95 0.15 -15.48 -40.80
N LYS A 96 1.19 -15.05 -41.53
CA LYS A 96 1.04 -14.25 -42.75
C LYS A 96 0.23 -14.97 -43.83
N LEU A 97 0.52 -16.25 -44.08
CA LEU A 97 -0.25 -17.06 -45.04
C LEU A 97 -1.72 -17.19 -44.62
N ALA A 98 -2.00 -17.42 -43.33
CA ALA A 98 -3.36 -17.48 -42.82
C ALA A 98 -4.09 -16.14 -42.97
N LYS A 99 -3.41 -15.00 -42.78
CA LYS A 99 -3.97 -13.66 -43.03
C LYS A 99 -4.36 -13.47 -44.49
N THR A 100 -3.45 -13.78 -45.42
CA THR A 100 -3.77 -13.71 -46.86
C THR A 100 -4.95 -14.63 -47.19
N TYR A 101 -4.95 -15.83 -46.63
CA TYR A 101 -6.01 -16.81 -46.85
C TYR A 101 -7.38 -16.36 -46.31
N LEU A 102 -7.41 -15.65 -45.17
CA LEU A 102 -8.64 -15.11 -44.59
C LEU A 102 -9.34 -14.08 -45.52
N ILE A 103 -8.58 -13.42 -46.41
CA ILE A 103 -9.15 -12.54 -47.43
C ILE A 103 -9.86 -13.36 -48.52
N GLU A 104 -9.29 -14.49 -48.91
CA GLU A 104 -9.81 -15.37 -49.98
C GLU A 104 -10.99 -16.24 -49.54
N ILE A 105 -11.10 -16.57 -48.26
CA ILE A 105 -12.16 -17.45 -47.76
C ILE A 105 -13.53 -16.76 -47.81
N LYS A 106 -14.57 -17.52 -48.14
CA LYS A 106 -15.95 -17.02 -48.18
C LYS A 106 -16.37 -16.46 -46.81
N PRO A 107 -17.13 -15.35 -46.76
CA PRO A 107 -17.51 -14.69 -45.51
C PRO A 107 -18.17 -15.61 -44.47
N GLU A 108 -19.01 -16.54 -44.94
CA GLU A 108 -19.71 -17.56 -44.15
C GLU A 108 -18.79 -18.53 -43.39
N PHE A 109 -17.53 -18.70 -43.79
CA PHE A 109 -16.58 -19.63 -43.14
C PHE A 109 -15.48 -18.95 -42.33
N ARG A 110 -15.43 -17.60 -42.36
CA ARG A 110 -14.36 -16.83 -41.70
C ARG A 110 -14.33 -17.06 -40.20
N SER A 111 -15.48 -17.03 -39.54
CA SER A 111 -15.57 -17.23 -38.09
C SER A 111 -15.03 -18.59 -37.67
N HIS A 112 -15.42 -19.63 -38.39
CA HIS A 112 -14.97 -20.98 -38.11
C HIS A 112 -13.46 -21.13 -38.29
N PHE A 113 -12.90 -20.61 -39.40
CA PHE A 113 -11.47 -20.65 -39.64
C PHE A 113 -10.68 -19.89 -38.57
N ILE A 114 -11.16 -18.70 -38.16
CA ILE A 114 -10.56 -17.90 -37.10
C ILE A 114 -10.52 -18.70 -35.78
N GLU A 115 -11.62 -19.31 -35.35
CA GLU A 115 -11.65 -20.11 -34.11
C GLU A 115 -10.61 -21.25 -34.12
N LEU A 116 -10.42 -21.93 -35.25
CA LEU A 116 -9.40 -22.98 -35.38
C LEU A 116 -7.99 -22.40 -35.30
N PHE A 117 -7.74 -21.31 -36.04
CA PHE A 117 -6.46 -20.61 -36.03
C PHE A 117 -6.10 -20.12 -34.62
N GLU A 118 -7.05 -19.53 -33.90
CA GLU A 118 -6.86 -19.03 -32.53
C GLU A 118 -6.36 -20.14 -31.61
N LYS A 119 -6.95 -21.34 -31.65
CA LYS A 119 -6.52 -22.49 -30.84
C LYS A 119 -5.08 -22.93 -31.16
N ILE A 120 -4.71 -22.93 -32.43
CA ILE A 120 -3.34 -23.30 -32.85
C ILE A 120 -2.35 -22.23 -32.40
N PHE A 121 -2.69 -20.96 -32.57
CA PHE A 121 -1.87 -19.84 -32.13
C PHE A 121 -1.71 -19.84 -30.60
N ASP A 122 -2.77 -20.09 -29.84
CA ASP A 122 -2.72 -20.21 -28.38
C ASP A 122 -1.75 -21.31 -27.96
N ALA A 123 -1.89 -22.50 -28.54
CA ALA A 123 -1.01 -23.61 -28.22
C ALA A 123 0.45 -23.31 -28.57
N TYR A 124 0.71 -22.66 -29.70
CA TYR A 124 2.06 -22.25 -30.10
C TYR A 124 2.68 -21.30 -29.06
N ILE A 125 1.99 -20.21 -28.73
CA ILE A 125 2.47 -19.21 -27.79
C ILE A 125 2.70 -19.79 -26.39
N ILE A 126 1.73 -20.56 -25.87
CA ILE A 126 1.82 -21.20 -24.55
C ILE A 126 3.01 -22.16 -24.52
N LYS A 127 3.21 -22.98 -25.56
CA LYS A 127 4.30 -23.96 -25.60
C LYS A 127 5.67 -23.28 -25.70
N GLN A 128 5.80 -22.27 -26.56
CA GLN A 128 7.05 -21.53 -26.72
C GLN A 128 7.53 -20.86 -25.43
N PHE A 129 6.61 -20.36 -24.60
CA PHE A 129 6.98 -19.61 -23.39
C PHE A 129 7.04 -20.43 -22.10
N ASN A 130 6.31 -21.55 -22.00
CA ASN A 130 6.21 -22.30 -20.74
C ASN A 130 7.02 -23.62 -20.74
N TYR A 131 7.53 -24.07 -21.88
CA TYR A 131 8.15 -25.40 -22.00
C TYR A 131 9.51 -25.30 -22.68
N SER A 132 10.57 -25.66 -21.95
CA SER A 132 11.96 -25.55 -22.40
C SER A 132 12.24 -26.27 -23.72
N GLN A 133 11.59 -27.41 -23.95
CA GLN A 133 11.78 -28.23 -25.16
C GLN A 133 11.29 -27.56 -26.46
N TYR A 134 10.42 -26.54 -26.36
CA TYR A 134 9.94 -25.77 -27.51
C TYR A 134 10.57 -24.37 -27.57
N SER A 135 11.23 -23.93 -26.49
CA SER A 135 11.67 -22.54 -26.33
C SER A 135 12.72 -22.16 -27.38
N SER A 136 12.27 -21.42 -28.40
CA SER A 136 13.17 -20.66 -29.27
C SER A 136 13.54 -19.33 -28.62
N ARG A 137 14.69 -18.73 -28.99
CA ARG A 137 15.00 -17.35 -28.57
C ARG A 137 14.03 -16.39 -29.26
N VAL A 138 12.91 -16.10 -28.59
CA VAL A 138 11.90 -15.15 -29.05
C VAL A 138 12.33 -13.74 -28.65
N SER A 139 12.54 -12.86 -29.63
CA SER A 139 12.88 -11.45 -29.36
C SER A 139 11.63 -10.64 -28.98
N ARG A 140 11.83 -9.48 -28.34
CA ARG A 140 10.73 -8.53 -28.06
C ARG A 140 10.01 -8.08 -29.34
N THR A 141 10.75 -7.93 -30.45
CA THR A 141 10.17 -7.57 -31.75
C THR A 141 9.28 -8.68 -32.28
N ASP A 142 9.70 -9.94 -32.15
CA ASP A 142 8.86 -11.08 -32.54
C ASP A 142 7.57 -11.15 -31.72
N CYS A 143 7.63 -10.86 -30.41
CA CYS A 143 6.42 -10.78 -29.58
C CYS A 143 5.46 -9.68 -30.05
N LYS A 144 5.98 -8.51 -30.45
CA LYS A 144 5.15 -7.41 -30.97
C LYS A 144 4.45 -7.80 -32.27
N ASP A 145 5.19 -8.42 -33.19
CA ASP A 145 4.64 -8.87 -34.46
C ASP A 145 3.58 -9.96 -34.27
N LEU A 146 3.85 -10.94 -33.40
CA LEU A 146 2.88 -11.99 -33.07
C LEU A 146 1.64 -11.42 -32.38
N LEU A 147 1.79 -10.42 -31.50
CA LEU A 147 0.64 -9.77 -30.87
C LEU A 147 -0.24 -9.08 -31.92
N GLN A 148 0.37 -8.36 -32.86
CA GLN A 148 -0.35 -7.74 -33.97
C GLN A 148 -1.04 -8.80 -34.84
N ASP A 149 -0.36 -9.91 -35.13
CA ASP A 149 -0.94 -11.03 -35.87
C ASP A 149 -2.15 -11.64 -35.15
N GLY A 150 -2.06 -11.86 -33.85
CA GLY A 150 -3.15 -12.38 -33.04
C GLY A 150 -4.34 -11.43 -32.95
N LEU A 151 -4.11 -10.11 -32.89
CA LEU A 151 -5.17 -9.10 -32.83
C LEU A 151 -5.90 -8.92 -34.16
N GLU A 152 -5.19 -9.00 -35.29
CA GLU A 152 -5.78 -8.88 -36.64
C GLU A 152 -6.55 -10.13 -37.07
N MET A 153 -6.13 -11.31 -36.58
CA MET A 153 -6.74 -12.60 -36.90
C MET A 153 -7.90 -12.97 -35.98
N SER A 154 -8.28 -12.11 -35.04
CA SER A 154 -9.34 -12.36 -34.05
C SER A 154 -10.70 -11.91 -34.58
N LEU A 155 -11.76 -12.67 -34.30
CA LEU A 155 -13.14 -12.31 -34.66
C LEU A 155 -13.60 -11.00 -34.03
N THR A 156 -13.06 -10.76 -32.84
CA THR A 156 -13.22 -9.58 -32.04
C THR A 156 -11.83 -9.25 -31.54
N ASN A 157 -11.24 -8.11 -31.93
CA ASN A 157 -9.91 -7.72 -31.46
C ASN A 157 -9.90 -7.74 -29.91
N HIS A 158 -9.49 -8.82 -29.26
CA HIS A 158 -9.56 -9.01 -27.81
C HIS A 158 -8.14 -9.25 -27.29
N LEU A 159 -7.63 -8.24 -26.60
CA LEU A 159 -6.33 -8.32 -25.94
C LEU A 159 -6.35 -9.25 -24.71
N GLU A 160 -7.53 -9.56 -24.20
CA GLU A 160 -7.80 -10.41 -23.02
C GLU A 160 -7.55 -11.91 -23.27
N ARG A 161 -7.25 -12.31 -24.51
CA ARG A 161 -6.99 -13.71 -24.86
C ARG A 161 -5.69 -14.21 -24.20
N PRO A 162 -5.62 -15.45 -23.67
CA PRO A 162 -4.45 -15.93 -22.94
C PRO A 162 -3.10 -15.79 -23.67
N SER A 163 -3.03 -16.07 -24.97
CA SER A 163 -1.79 -15.87 -25.74
C SER A 163 -1.40 -14.41 -25.87
N CYS A 164 -2.37 -13.52 -26.07
CA CYS A 164 -2.16 -12.08 -26.16
C CYS A 164 -1.68 -11.54 -24.81
N LEU A 165 -2.28 -11.99 -23.70
CA LEU A 165 -1.83 -11.65 -22.35
C LEU A 165 -0.39 -12.13 -22.10
N LEU A 166 -0.04 -13.36 -22.51
CA LEU A 166 1.34 -13.85 -22.42
C LEU A 166 2.30 -13.00 -23.24
N LEU A 167 1.95 -12.63 -24.47
CA LEU A 167 2.76 -11.76 -25.32
C LEU A 167 2.92 -10.38 -24.70
N VAL A 168 1.85 -9.77 -24.17
CA VAL A 168 1.90 -8.49 -23.46
C VAL A 168 2.82 -8.59 -22.25
N ARG A 169 2.67 -9.62 -21.41
CA ARG A 169 3.56 -9.86 -20.26
C ARG A 169 5.02 -9.96 -20.69
N LYS A 170 5.32 -10.65 -21.78
CA LYS A 170 6.68 -10.81 -22.33
C LYS A 170 7.23 -9.48 -22.85
N ILE A 171 6.43 -8.70 -23.57
CA ILE A 171 6.82 -7.38 -24.11
C ILE A 171 7.09 -6.37 -23.00
N LEU A 172 6.30 -6.41 -21.92
CA LEU A 172 6.34 -5.43 -20.85
C LEU A 172 7.30 -5.83 -19.73
N CYS A 173 7.17 -7.04 -19.19
CA CYS A 173 7.71 -7.44 -17.90
C CYS A 173 8.88 -8.44 -17.96
N GLU A 174 9.07 -9.16 -19.08
CA GLU A 174 10.18 -10.11 -19.15
C GLU A 174 11.50 -9.37 -19.42
N VAL A 175 12.26 -9.20 -18.35
CA VAL A 175 13.58 -8.61 -18.35
C VAL A 175 14.57 -9.75 -18.41
N GLU A 176 15.48 -9.76 -19.40
CA GLU A 176 16.58 -10.75 -19.46
C GLU A 176 17.21 -10.94 -18.08
N ASN A 177 17.21 -12.18 -17.60
CA ASN A 177 17.32 -12.64 -16.20
C ASN A 177 18.64 -12.32 -15.45
N TYR A 178 19.40 -11.30 -15.84
CA TYR A 178 20.63 -10.92 -15.17
C TYR A 178 20.41 -9.77 -14.18
N GLN A 179 20.39 -10.11 -12.89
CA GLN A 179 20.64 -9.26 -11.70
C GLN A 179 20.28 -7.76 -11.81
N LYS A 180 19.09 -7.42 -12.32
CA LYS A 180 18.64 -6.03 -12.35
C LYS A 180 18.05 -5.60 -11.01
N THR A 181 18.43 -4.43 -10.51
CA THR A 181 17.81 -3.82 -9.33
C THR A 181 16.34 -3.50 -9.60
N ASN A 182 15.50 -3.39 -8.56
CA ASN A 182 14.08 -3.01 -8.74
C ASN A 182 13.92 -1.71 -9.54
N ALA A 183 14.82 -0.74 -9.33
CA ALA A 183 14.88 0.49 -10.10
C ALA A 183 15.06 0.23 -11.61
N GLN A 184 16.02 -0.62 -11.99
CA GLN A 184 16.27 -0.98 -13.39
C GLN A 184 15.11 -1.76 -14.01
N LYS A 185 14.48 -2.66 -13.24
CA LYS A 185 13.29 -3.39 -13.67
C LYS A 185 12.12 -2.44 -13.97
N LEU A 186 11.86 -1.48 -13.08
CA LEU A 186 10.84 -0.45 -13.26
C LEU A 186 11.12 0.44 -14.48
N LYS A 187 12.37 0.93 -14.63
CA LYS A 187 12.77 1.69 -15.83
C LYS A 187 12.52 0.91 -17.12
N THR A 188 12.79 -0.40 -17.10
CA THR A 188 12.57 -1.29 -18.25
C THR A 188 11.09 -1.42 -18.59
N VAL A 189 10.23 -1.71 -17.61
CA VAL A 189 8.76 -1.81 -17.84
C VAL A 189 8.20 -0.51 -18.39
N PHE A 190 8.61 0.63 -17.84
CA PHE A 190 8.08 1.94 -18.24
C PHE A 190 8.62 2.37 -19.60
N GLY A 191 9.90 2.09 -19.89
CA GLY A 191 10.43 2.22 -21.25
C GLY A 191 9.67 1.31 -22.23
N ASN A 192 9.36 0.09 -21.83
CA ASN A 192 8.65 -0.86 -22.67
C ASN A 192 7.22 -0.41 -22.99
N LEU A 193 6.52 0.19 -22.02
CA LEU A 193 5.18 0.76 -22.19
C LEU A 193 5.18 1.99 -23.11
N LYS A 194 6.22 2.83 -23.04
CA LYS A 194 6.36 3.97 -23.94
C LYS A 194 6.45 3.55 -25.39
N ASP A 195 7.15 2.45 -25.67
CA ASP A 195 7.23 1.86 -27.02
C ASP A 195 6.09 0.88 -27.32
N PHE A 196 5.10 0.75 -26.43
CA PHE A 196 3.93 -0.11 -26.62
C PHE A 196 2.82 0.68 -27.31
N ASP A 197 1.93 -0.01 -28.03
CA ASP A 197 0.89 0.66 -28.82
C ASP A 197 -0.06 1.46 -27.91
N GLU A 198 -0.02 2.79 -28.05
CA GLU A 198 -0.84 3.72 -27.28
C GLU A 198 -2.34 3.48 -27.52
N LYS A 199 -2.72 3.08 -28.74
CA LYS A 199 -4.13 2.79 -29.07
C LYS A 199 -4.64 1.59 -28.28
N LEU A 200 -3.79 0.59 -28.03
CA LEU A 200 -4.15 -0.54 -27.17
C LEU A 200 -4.31 -0.08 -25.71
N CYS A 201 -3.40 0.76 -25.22
CA CYS A 201 -3.49 1.29 -23.86
C CYS A 201 -4.75 2.13 -23.61
N GLN A 202 -5.24 2.84 -24.63
CA GLN A 202 -6.47 3.63 -24.56
C GLN A 202 -7.73 2.76 -24.69
N LYS A 203 -7.69 1.70 -25.52
CA LYS A 203 -8.85 0.84 -25.80
C LYS A 203 -9.18 -0.14 -24.68
N TYR A 204 -8.16 -0.70 -24.01
CA TYR A 204 -8.35 -1.74 -23.00
C TYR A 204 -8.04 -1.24 -21.59
N ALA A 205 -8.90 -1.58 -20.63
CA ALA A 205 -8.67 -1.30 -19.23
C ALA A 205 -7.50 -2.13 -18.70
N ALA A 206 -6.51 -1.48 -18.08
CA ALA A 206 -5.30 -2.11 -17.58
C ALA A 206 -5.59 -3.25 -16.59
N GLU A 207 -6.61 -3.09 -15.74
CA GLU A 207 -7.04 -4.07 -14.73
C GLU A 207 -7.54 -5.40 -15.28
N LYS A 208 -7.94 -5.45 -16.55
CA LYS A 208 -8.33 -6.70 -17.22
C LYS A 208 -7.16 -7.40 -17.90
N ILE A 209 -6.05 -6.69 -18.08
CA ILE A 209 -4.91 -7.16 -18.87
C ILE A 209 -3.73 -7.51 -17.96
N ILE A 210 -3.49 -6.73 -16.91
CA ILE A 210 -2.29 -6.81 -16.08
C ILE A 210 -2.66 -7.46 -14.74
N ASP A 211 -2.18 -8.68 -14.54
CA ASP A 211 -2.35 -9.43 -13.29
C ASP A 211 -1.33 -8.98 -12.22
N ASP A 212 -1.77 -8.93 -10.96
CA ASP A 212 -0.91 -8.68 -9.80
C ASP A 212 0.26 -9.67 -9.70
N GLU A 213 0.06 -10.93 -10.11
CA GLU A 213 1.10 -11.95 -10.16
C GLU A 213 2.29 -11.52 -11.02
N TRP A 214 2.04 -10.76 -12.10
CA TRP A 214 3.11 -10.28 -12.99
C TRP A 214 3.94 -9.19 -12.31
N LEU A 215 3.34 -8.49 -11.34
CA LEU A 215 3.95 -7.36 -10.65
C LEU A 215 4.76 -7.76 -9.41
N LYS A 216 4.69 -9.03 -8.98
CA LYS A 216 5.37 -9.55 -7.78
C LYS A 216 6.87 -9.26 -7.76
N ASP A 217 7.53 -9.38 -8.91
CA ASP A 217 8.99 -9.18 -9.04
C ASP A 217 9.43 -7.71 -8.99
N PHE A 218 8.47 -6.79 -9.03
CA PHE A 218 8.66 -5.35 -8.92
C PHE A 218 8.32 -4.82 -7.53
N LEU A 219 7.74 -5.65 -6.67
CA LEU A 219 7.31 -5.25 -5.34
C LEU A 219 8.49 -4.81 -4.50
N ILE A 220 8.26 -3.71 -3.80
CA ILE A 220 9.21 -3.14 -2.86
C ILE A 220 8.82 -3.69 -1.50
N THR A 221 9.56 -4.70 -1.04
CA THR A 221 9.26 -5.42 0.21
C THR A 221 10.07 -4.90 1.41
N ASN A 222 11.07 -4.05 1.17
CA ASN A 222 11.89 -3.42 2.19
C ASN A 222 11.85 -1.89 2.03
N PRO A 223 11.56 -1.10 3.08
CA PRO A 223 11.47 0.36 2.97
C PRO A 223 12.79 1.00 2.55
N GLN A 224 13.92 0.34 2.87
CA GLN A 224 15.24 0.73 2.37
C GLN A 224 15.33 0.64 0.84
N ILE A 225 14.49 -0.16 0.17
CA ILE A 225 14.44 -0.22 -1.29
C ILE A 225 13.63 0.96 -1.86
N TRP A 226 12.59 1.45 -1.17
CA TRP A 226 11.98 2.75 -1.52
C TRP A 226 13.04 3.86 -1.44
N LEU A 227 13.87 3.84 -0.38
CA LEU A 227 15.01 4.75 -0.25
C LEU A 227 16.10 4.56 -1.32
N LYS A 228 16.17 3.39 -1.96
CA LYS A 228 17.09 3.09 -3.09
C LYS A 228 16.51 3.47 -4.45
N LEU A 229 15.23 3.83 -4.55
CA LEU A 229 14.74 4.56 -5.71
C LEU A 229 15.35 5.95 -5.63
N ASP A 230 16.50 6.10 -6.27
CA ASP A 230 17.17 7.38 -6.40
C ASP A 230 16.30 8.39 -7.17
N GLN A 231 16.62 9.66 -6.98
CA GLN A 231 15.96 10.76 -7.64
C GLN A 231 15.96 10.61 -9.17
N GLU A 232 17.01 10.03 -9.76
CA GLU A 232 17.11 9.78 -11.19
C GLU A 232 16.10 8.75 -11.68
N THR A 233 15.87 7.69 -10.91
CA THR A 233 14.88 6.67 -11.25
C THR A 233 13.48 7.24 -11.18
N TYR A 234 13.16 7.96 -10.12
CA TYR A 234 11.85 8.61 -10.04
C TYR A 234 11.62 9.61 -11.17
N ARG A 235 12.61 10.49 -11.46
CA ARG A 235 12.56 11.42 -12.61
C ARG A 235 12.38 10.70 -13.93
N TYR A 236 13.03 9.56 -14.11
CA TYR A 236 12.84 8.74 -15.32
C TYR A 236 11.41 8.20 -15.43
N LEU A 237 10.86 7.64 -14.35
CA LEU A 237 9.48 7.13 -14.36
C LEU A 237 8.48 8.28 -14.62
N TYR A 238 8.71 9.44 -13.99
CA TYR A 238 7.97 10.67 -14.20
C TYR A 238 7.99 11.12 -15.68
N ALA A 239 9.18 11.23 -16.27
CA ALA A 239 9.32 11.67 -17.66
C ALA A 239 8.71 10.70 -18.69
N ASN A 240 8.55 9.42 -18.33
CA ASN A 240 8.13 8.38 -19.27
C ASN A 240 6.69 7.88 -19.08
N HIS A 241 5.94 8.31 -18.07
CA HIS A 241 4.56 7.85 -17.93
C HIS A 241 3.57 8.51 -18.88
N GLN A 242 3.80 9.76 -19.28
CA GLN A 242 3.00 10.48 -20.30
C GLN A 242 1.47 10.42 -20.12
N ASN A 243 0.99 10.31 -18.88
CA ASN A 243 -0.42 10.04 -18.53
C ASN A 243 -1.04 8.76 -19.15
N ASN A 244 -0.22 7.80 -19.55
CA ASN A 244 -0.65 6.50 -20.03
C ASN A 244 -1.42 5.75 -18.92
N PRO A 245 -2.68 5.31 -19.16
CA PRO A 245 -3.51 4.66 -18.14
C PRO A 245 -2.91 3.39 -17.55
N TRP A 246 -2.19 2.61 -18.36
CA TRP A 246 -1.56 1.37 -17.90
C TRP A 246 -0.36 1.64 -17.02
N THR A 247 0.43 2.67 -17.33
CA THR A 247 1.58 3.05 -16.51
C THR A 247 1.12 3.54 -15.13
N ILE A 248 0.03 4.31 -15.10
CA ILE A 248 -0.67 4.73 -13.87
C ILE A 248 -1.17 3.52 -13.08
N TYR A 249 -1.84 2.57 -13.75
CA TYR A 249 -2.35 1.37 -13.12
C TYR A 249 -1.23 0.52 -12.50
N ILE A 250 -0.18 0.22 -13.26
CA ILE A 250 0.97 -0.57 -12.81
C ILE A 250 1.62 0.09 -11.59
N TRP A 251 1.87 1.40 -11.65
CA TRP A 251 2.42 2.13 -10.51
C TRP A 251 1.53 2.01 -9.27
N SER A 252 0.22 2.23 -9.44
CA SER A 252 -0.77 2.11 -8.36
C SER A 252 -0.77 0.72 -7.72
N ARG A 253 -0.75 -0.34 -8.53
CA ARG A 253 -0.71 -1.73 -8.04
C ARG A 253 0.59 -2.05 -7.32
N ILE A 254 1.74 -1.65 -7.89
CA ILE A 254 3.06 -1.87 -7.25
C ILE A 254 3.11 -1.16 -5.89
N VAL A 255 2.68 0.10 -5.81
CA VAL A 255 2.61 0.86 -4.55
C VAL A 255 1.71 0.13 -3.55
N HIS A 256 0.47 -0.19 -3.95
CA HIS A 256 -0.52 -0.83 -3.08
C HIS A 256 -0.02 -2.18 -2.52
N LEU A 257 0.43 -3.08 -3.40
CA LEU A 257 0.92 -4.40 -3.01
C LEU A 257 2.18 -4.30 -2.12
N SER A 258 3.07 -3.35 -2.41
CA SER A 258 4.28 -3.10 -1.62
C SER A 258 3.94 -2.65 -0.20
N LEU A 259 3.05 -1.66 -0.08
CA LEU A 259 2.59 -1.15 1.21
C LEU A 259 1.84 -2.24 1.99
N SER A 260 0.88 -2.93 1.39
CA SER A 260 0.13 -4.00 2.06
C SER A 260 1.04 -5.09 2.65
N LYS A 261 2.11 -5.48 1.94
CA LYS A 261 3.07 -6.50 2.43
C LYS A 261 3.95 -5.99 3.57
N MET A 262 4.29 -4.71 3.56
CA MET A 262 5.14 -4.05 4.54
C MET A 262 4.50 -3.87 5.93
N LEU A 263 3.18 -3.75 5.96
CA LEU A 263 2.45 -3.20 7.11
C LEU A 263 2.00 -4.23 8.15
N ASN A 264 2.45 -5.47 8.03
CA ASN A 264 2.09 -6.47 9.03
C ASN A 264 2.87 -6.31 10.34
N ASN A 265 4.06 -5.68 10.39
CA ASN A 265 4.87 -5.65 11.62
C ASN A 265 5.58 -4.31 12.00
N ASN A 266 5.76 -3.29 11.12
CA ASN A 266 6.58 -2.10 11.49
C ASN A 266 6.18 -0.76 10.81
N TYR A 267 4.90 -0.44 10.78
CA TYR A 267 4.32 0.69 10.03
C TYR A 267 4.86 2.10 10.37
N VAL A 268 5.18 2.41 11.64
CA VAL A 268 5.71 3.74 12.05
C VAL A 268 7.07 4.04 11.40
N ASP A 269 8.00 3.08 11.48
CA ASP A 269 9.33 3.18 10.86
C ASP A 269 9.24 3.33 9.33
N ILE A 270 8.26 2.68 8.71
CA ILE A 270 8.02 2.76 7.28
C ILE A 270 7.53 4.15 6.89
N LEU A 271 6.57 4.71 7.61
CA LEU A 271 6.09 6.07 7.36
C LEU A 271 7.21 7.09 7.55
N SER A 272 8.03 6.94 8.60
CA SER A 272 9.20 7.82 8.82
C SER A 272 10.21 7.73 7.67
N LYS A 273 10.55 6.51 7.22
CA LYS A 273 11.48 6.30 6.10
C LYS A 273 10.94 6.85 4.78
N ILE A 274 9.63 6.72 4.54
CA ILE A 274 9.00 7.28 3.34
C ILE A 274 8.96 8.80 3.42
N ASN A 275 8.67 9.38 4.59
CA ASN A 275 8.75 10.82 4.80
C ASN A 275 10.18 11.35 4.58
N ASP A 276 11.20 10.63 5.04
CA ASP A 276 12.60 10.98 4.80
C ASP A 276 13.02 10.80 3.34
N TRP A 277 12.56 9.75 2.68
CA TRP A 277 12.68 9.62 1.22
C TRP A 277 12.06 10.84 0.55
N MET A 278 10.87 11.24 1.01
CA MET A 278 10.19 12.41 0.48
C MET A 278 11.02 13.70 0.70
N LYS A 279 11.68 13.83 1.85
CA LYS A 279 12.62 14.93 2.14
C LYS A 279 13.84 14.93 1.21
N LYS A 280 14.41 13.76 0.92
CA LYS A 280 15.70 13.61 0.21
C LYS A 280 15.61 13.75 -1.30
N VAL A 281 14.51 13.34 -1.92
CA VAL A 281 14.32 13.45 -3.38
C VAL A 281 14.11 14.90 -3.85
N LYS A 282 14.08 15.87 -2.92
CA LYS A 282 13.97 17.32 -3.16
C LYS A 282 14.87 17.77 -4.32
N CYS A 283 14.28 18.06 -5.48
CA CYS A 283 14.61 19.24 -6.30
C CYS A 283 13.67 19.52 -7.49
N ASP A 284 12.62 18.75 -7.76
CA ASP A 284 11.49 19.21 -8.57
C ASP A 284 10.24 18.81 -7.81
N ILE A 285 9.51 19.81 -7.34
CA ILE A 285 8.40 19.77 -6.37
C ILE A 285 7.56 18.51 -6.59
N TYR A 286 7.22 17.80 -5.50
CA TYR A 286 6.04 16.94 -5.38
C TYR A 286 4.91 17.57 -6.15
N ASN A 287 4.80 17.27 -7.44
CA ASN A 287 3.92 18.05 -8.27
C ASN A 287 2.55 17.60 -7.80
N PRO A 288 1.76 18.47 -7.12
CA PRO A 288 0.47 18.06 -6.62
C PRO A 288 -0.45 17.67 -7.79
N THR A 289 -0.04 17.96 -9.03
CA THR A 289 -0.70 17.52 -10.26
C THR A 289 -0.14 16.21 -10.84
N ASP A 290 1.03 15.73 -10.38
CA ASP A 290 1.61 14.47 -10.83
C ASP A 290 0.88 13.25 -10.26
N ILE A 291 0.44 12.38 -11.15
CA ILE A 291 -0.36 11.21 -10.79
C ILE A 291 0.40 10.18 -9.95
N PHE A 292 1.70 9.99 -10.13
CA PHE A 292 2.43 8.99 -9.35
C PHE A 292 2.62 9.41 -7.90
N THR A 293 2.91 10.69 -7.69
CA THR A 293 2.94 11.29 -6.37
C THR A 293 1.58 11.17 -5.69
N ILE A 294 0.52 11.59 -6.38
CA ILE A 294 -0.87 11.50 -5.88
C ILE A 294 -1.20 10.07 -5.48
N THR A 295 -0.88 9.10 -6.33
CA THR A 295 -1.18 7.68 -6.08
C THR A 295 -0.42 7.14 -4.88
N LEU A 296 0.88 7.46 -4.76
CA LEU A 296 1.70 7.05 -3.62
C LEU A 296 1.15 7.62 -2.31
N VAL A 297 0.91 8.93 -2.26
CA VAL A 297 0.45 9.57 -1.03
C VAL A 297 -0.98 9.18 -0.68
N ASN A 298 -1.87 9.01 -1.66
CA ASN A 298 -3.23 8.53 -1.41
C ASN A 298 -3.22 7.13 -0.78
N LYS A 299 -2.37 6.22 -1.27
CA LYS A 299 -2.21 4.89 -0.66
C LYS A 299 -1.57 4.91 0.73
N LEU A 300 -0.67 5.86 1.00
CA LEU A 300 -0.16 6.10 2.35
C LEU A 300 -1.23 6.69 3.27
N PHE A 301 -2.14 7.51 2.75
CA PHE A 301 -3.23 8.08 3.53
C PHE A 301 -4.26 7.03 3.92
N GLU A 302 -4.70 6.19 2.97
CA GLU A 302 -5.54 5.01 3.25
C GLU A 302 -4.92 4.14 4.36
N LEU A 303 -3.61 3.97 4.33
CA LEU A 303 -2.85 3.24 5.35
C LEU A 303 -2.86 3.92 6.72
N VAL A 304 -2.63 5.24 6.78
CA VAL A 304 -2.69 6.01 8.03
C VAL A 304 -4.09 5.88 8.64
N LEU A 305 -5.15 5.96 7.84
CA LEU A 305 -6.53 5.86 8.33
C LEU A 305 -6.90 4.45 8.78
N THR A 306 -6.48 3.41 8.05
CA THR A 306 -6.83 2.01 8.37
C THR A 306 -6.10 1.47 9.60
N LYS A 307 -4.87 1.94 9.88
CA LYS A 307 -4.04 1.41 10.97
C LYS A 307 -4.14 2.20 12.27
N TYR A 308 -4.58 3.45 12.26
CA TYR A 308 -4.68 4.25 13.46
C TYR A 308 -6.12 4.60 13.81
N SER A 309 -6.64 3.96 14.86
CA SER A 309 -7.94 4.32 15.45
C SER A 309 -7.83 5.43 16.51
N ARG A 310 -6.68 5.63 17.18
CA ARG A 310 -6.39 6.72 18.16
C ARG A 310 -4.88 6.87 18.45
N PRO A 311 -4.38 8.04 18.88
CA PRO A 311 -4.52 9.35 18.25
C PRO A 311 -3.31 9.60 17.31
N ILE A 312 -3.59 9.64 16.00
CA ILE A 312 -2.63 9.88 14.91
C ILE A 312 -1.75 11.12 15.16
N ILE A 313 -2.26 12.06 15.96
CA ILE A 313 -1.58 13.29 16.35
C ILE A 313 -0.23 13.07 17.04
N THR A 314 -0.02 11.93 17.69
CA THR A 314 1.25 11.60 18.39
C THR A 314 2.35 11.11 17.46
N LEU A 315 2.06 10.90 16.17
CA LEU A 315 3.08 10.47 15.23
C LEU A 315 4.10 11.55 14.99
N SER A 316 5.36 11.14 14.90
CA SER A 316 6.49 12.00 14.57
C SER A 316 7.03 11.66 13.19
N ASN A 317 7.79 12.58 12.60
CA ASN A 317 8.53 12.37 11.34
C ASN A 317 7.68 11.93 10.14
N ILE A 318 6.42 12.35 10.05
CA ILE A 318 5.55 12.14 8.88
C ILE A 318 4.94 13.46 8.36
N ASP A 319 5.54 14.58 8.76
CA ASP A 319 5.10 15.96 8.51
C ASP A 319 4.88 16.28 7.02
N ILE A 320 5.74 15.80 6.12
CA ILE A 320 5.59 16.05 4.68
C ILE A 320 4.40 15.29 4.12
N ILE A 321 4.20 14.03 4.53
CA ILE A 321 3.05 13.23 4.11
C ILE A 321 1.76 13.94 4.53
N ILE A 322 1.67 14.38 5.78
CA ILE A 322 0.48 15.08 6.30
C ILE A 322 0.25 16.42 5.61
N ASN A 323 1.29 17.25 5.45
CA ASN A 323 1.16 18.53 4.76
C ASN A 323 0.73 18.32 3.30
N PHE A 324 1.23 17.30 2.61
CA PHE A 324 0.80 16.96 1.27
C PHE A 324 -0.69 16.59 1.24
N ILE A 325 -1.15 15.74 2.16
CA ILE A 325 -2.58 15.37 2.28
C ILE A 325 -3.44 16.62 2.48
N ILE A 326 -3.04 17.53 3.38
CA ILE A 326 -3.78 18.78 3.64
C ILE A 326 -3.81 19.67 2.39
N CYS A 327 -2.69 19.84 1.68
CA CYS A 327 -2.63 20.62 0.45
C CYS A 327 -3.49 20.01 -0.68
N MET A 328 -3.57 18.68 -0.76
CA MET A 328 -4.36 18.00 -1.78
C MET A 328 -5.87 18.16 -1.61
N ARG A 329 -6.35 18.61 -0.44
CA ARG A 329 -7.75 18.98 -0.22
C ARG A 329 -8.27 19.98 -1.26
N GLU A 330 -7.41 20.89 -1.71
CA GLU A 330 -7.77 21.97 -2.65
C GLU A 330 -7.69 21.51 -4.11
N ASN A 331 -7.24 20.28 -4.36
CA ASN A 331 -7.00 19.75 -5.69
C ASN A 331 -8.19 18.89 -6.16
N THR A 332 -8.94 19.38 -7.14
CA THR A 332 -10.22 18.83 -7.59
C THR A 332 -10.10 17.66 -8.58
N SER A 333 -8.91 17.10 -8.79
CA SER A 333 -8.63 16.11 -9.84
C SER A 333 -9.35 14.75 -9.72
N GLY A 334 -10.26 14.55 -8.74
CA GLY A 334 -11.09 13.35 -8.57
C GLY A 334 -10.33 12.09 -8.16
N ARG A 335 -9.01 12.19 -7.93
CA ARG A 335 -8.11 11.06 -7.61
C ARG A 335 -7.86 10.88 -6.12
N ILE A 336 -8.43 11.78 -5.32
CA ILE A 336 -8.30 11.82 -3.86
C ILE A 336 -9.69 12.03 -3.29
N ASP A 337 -10.00 11.28 -2.23
CA ASP A 337 -11.25 11.44 -1.50
C ASP A 337 -11.14 12.66 -0.57
N VAL A 338 -11.60 13.82 -1.10
CA VAL A 338 -11.62 15.09 -0.37
C VAL A 338 -12.49 14.98 0.89
N GLN A 339 -13.57 14.19 0.86
CA GLN A 339 -14.42 14.00 2.03
C GLN A 339 -13.68 13.25 3.13
N GLN A 340 -12.93 12.22 2.77
CA GLN A 340 -12.09 11.48 3.71
C GLN A 340 -11.00 12.37 4.33
N ILE A 341 -10.38 13.26 3.54
CA ILE A 341 -9.42 14.25 4.05
C ILE A 341 -10.09 15.24 5.00
N ASN A 342 -11.27 15.77 4.64
CA ASN A 342 -12.00 16.72 5.48
C ASN A 342 -12.41 16.09 6.81
N ASN A 343 -12.86 14.85 6.80
CA ASN A 343 -13.20 14.09 8.00
C ASN A 343 -11.95 13.88 8.87
N PHE A 344 -10.82 13.50 8.26
CA PHE A 344 -9.55 13.35 8.96
C PHE A 344 -9.10 14.66 9.62
N ILE A 345 -9.10 15.77 8.89
CA ILE A 345 -8.74 17.10 9.43
C ILE A 345 -9.68 17.47 10.57
N SER A 346 -11.00 17.30 10.39
CA SER A 346 -11.99 17.63 11.42
C SER A 346 -11.76 16.86 12.71
N ASN A 347 -11.51 15.54 12.62
CA ASN A 347 -11.25 14.70 13.79
C ASN A 347 -9.95 15.10 14.53
N ILE A 348 -8.90 15.47 13.78
CA ILE A 348 -7.65 15.94 14.40
C ILE A 348 -7.87 17.31 15.05
N LEU A 349 -8.58 18.23 14.39
CA LEU A 349 -8.89 19.54 14.95
C LEU A 349 -9.73 19.43 16.23
N GLU A 350 -10.72 18.55 16.27
CA GLU A 350 -11.49 18.24 17.48
C GLU A 350 -10.55 17.81 18.62
N THR A 351 -9.60 16.92 18.33
CA THR A 351 -8.59 16.50 19.31
C THR A 351 -7.73 17.67 19.78
N VAL A 352 -7.28 18.54 18.87
CA VAL A 352 -6.50 19.74 19.25
C VAL A 352 -7.33 20.70 20.10
N TYR A 353 -8.61 20.88 19.78
CA TYR A 353 -9.51 21.67 20.59
C TYR A 353 -9.65 21.08 22.00
N GLU A 354 -9.87 19.77 22.14
CA GLU A 354 -9.88 19.12 23.45
C GLU A 354 -8.58 19.34 24.23
N ILE A 355 -7.42 19.27 23.55
CA ILE A 355 -6.11 19.54 24.15
C ILE A 355 -6.06 20.97 24.70
N LEU A 356 -6.43 21.96 23.87
CA LEU A 356 -6.41 23.37 24.24
C LEU A 356 -7.40 23.69 25.37
N TYR A 357 -8.59 23.06 25.36
CA TYR A 357 -9.61 23.19 26.41
C TYR A 357 -9.28 22.39 27.68
N LEU A 358 -8.12 21.75 27.78
CA LEU A 358 -7.73 20.91 28.92
C LEU A 358 -8.61 19.66 29.13
N LYS A 359 -9.39 19.28 28.11
CA LYS A 359 -10.35 18.17 28.13
C LYS A 359 -9.78 16.87 27.56
N SER A 360 -8.58 16.87 27.02
CA SER A 360 -7.93 15.63 26.59
C SER A 360 -7.38 14.83 27.76
N LYS A 361 -7.11 13.54 27.51
CA LYS A 361 -6.45 12.65 28.47
C LYS A 361 -5.06 13.15 28.83
N PHE A 362 -4.69 13.05 30.09
CA PHE A 362 -3.38 13.50 30.57
C PHE A 362 -2.19 12.84 29.82
N SER A 363 -2.31 11.55 29.47
CA SER A 363 -1.26 10.81 28.76
C SER A 363 -0.90 11.44 27.40
N LEU A 364 -1.89 12.01 26.71
CA LEU A 364 -1.70 12.61 25.39
C LEU A 364 -0.75 13.81 25.44
N TYR A 365 -0.83 14.63 26.50
CA TYR A 365 0.01 15.81 26.65
C TYR A 365 1.50 15.46 26.83
N ARG A 366 1.79 14.35 27.51
CA ARG A 366 3.16 13.84 27.65
C ARG A 366 3.73 13.37 26.31
N ASP A 367 2.92 12.66 25.52
CA ASP A 367 3.33 12.14 24.21
C ASP A 367 3.63 13.27 23.21
N LEU A 368 2.91 14.40 23.27
CA LEU A 368 3.07 15.55 22.37
C LEU A 368 4.43 16.25 22.47
N LEU A 369 5.18 16.10 23.58
CA LEU A 369 6.54 16.65 23.73
C LEU A 369 7.57 15.98 22.82
N THR A 370 7.36 14.71 22.47
CA THR A 370 8.36 13.86 21.82
C THR A 370 8.40 13.98 20.29
N GLY A 371 7.72 15.00 19.76
CA GLY A 371 7.54 15.22 18.32
C GLY A 371 6.17 14.73 17.86
N SER A 372 5.48 15.55 17.09
CA SER A 372 4.07 15.33 16.73
C SER A 372 3.74 15.99 15.40
N ILE A 373 2.84 15.38 14.62
CA ILE A 373 2.26 16.00 13.42
C ILE A 373 1.35 17.19 13.71
N ILE A 374 1.10 17.51 14.99
CA ILE A 374 0.20 18.61 15.39
C ILE A 374 0.55 19.92 14.70
N ARG A 375 1.85 20.18 14.46
CA ARG A 375 2.35 21.36 13.75
C ARG A 375 1.73 21.54 12.37
N CYS A 376 1.41 20.44 11.67
CA CYS A 376 0.74 20.48 10.37
C CYS A 376 -0.69 21.05 10.44
N PHE A 377 -1.33 20.99 11.61
CA PHE A 377 -2.72 21.42 11.82
C PHE A 377 -2.82 22.76 12.53
N LEU A 378 -1.77 23.22 13.22
CA LEU A 378 -1.76 24.51 13.91
C LEU A 378 -2.14 25.70 13.00
N PRO A 379 -1.74 25.77 11.72
CA PRO A 379 -2.18 26.85 10.83
C PRO A 379 -3.69 26.90 10.55
N LEU A 380 -4.41 25.80 10.79
CA LEU A 380 -5.85 25.68 10.57
C LEU A 380 -6.67 26.13 11.79
N ILE A 381 -6.01 26.55 12.87
CA ILE A 381 -6.61 26.86 14.16
C ILE A 381 -6.64 28.37 14.39
N ASP A 382 -7.78 28.87 14.83
CA ASP A 382 -7.95 30.24 15.30
C ASP A 382 -7.85 30.28 16.84
N LEU A 383 -6.63 30.48 17.35
CA LEU A 383 -6.38 30.55 18.79
C LEU A 383 -7.10 31.71 19.47
N GLN A 384 -7.23 32.86 18.80
CA GLN A 384 -7.89 34.03 19.37
C GLN A 384 -9.37 33.74 19.62
N LYS A 385 -10.04 33.13 18.64
CA LYS A 385 -11.45 32.73 18.78
C LYS A 385 -11.63 31.72 19.92
N ILE A 386 -10.75 30.72 20.03
CA ILE A 386 -10.81 29.73 21.12
C ILE A 386 -10.72 30.44 22.47
N PHE A 387 -9.66 31.21 22.71
CA PHE A 387 -9.43 31.81 24.02
C PHE A 387 -10.42 32.92 24.37
N SER A 388 -11.05 33.56 23.39
CA SER A 388 -12.19 34.47 23.63
C SER A 388 -13.42 33.76 24.20
N SER A 389 -13.53 32.44 24.03
CA SER A 389 -14.68 31.63 24.43
C SER A 389 -14.45 30.78 25.69
N VAL A 390 -13.25 30.78 26.25
CA VAL A 390 -12.89 29.95 27.41
C VAL A 390 -12.85 30.79 28.68
N ASP A 391 -13.22 30.19 29.81
CA ASP A 391 -13.00 30.78 31.13
C ASP A 391 -11.48 30.84 31.45
N PRO A 392 -10.89 32.04 31.61
CA PRO A 392 -9.47 32.19 31.93
C PRO A 392 -9.05 31.50 33.23
N GLN A 393 -9.98 31.25 34.18
CA GLN A 393 -9.67 30.57 35.44
C GLN A 393 -9.20 29.12 35.22
N GLN A 394 -9.58 28.49 34.11
CA GLN A 394 -9.15 27.13 33.78
C GLN A 394 -7.64 27.03 33.61
N TYR A 395 -7.00 28.10 33.14
CA TYR A 395 -5.57 28.18 32.83
C TYR A 395 -4.71 28.70 33.98
N ARG A 396 -5.34 29.00 35.14
CA ARG A 396 -4.62 29.37 36.36
C ARG A 396 -4.20 28.14 37.13
N PHE A 397 -2.96 28.15 37.59
CA PHE A 397 -2.45 27.10 38.45
C PHE A 397 -3.23 27.13 39.79
N PRO A 398 -3.58 25.97 40.37
CA PRO A 398 -4.28 25.90 41.66
C PRO A 398 -3.68 26.81 42.75
N LEU A 399 -4.52 27.43 43.57
CA LEU A 399 -4.04 28.21 44.71
C LEU A 399 -3.42 27.28 45.75
N ILE A 400 -2.16 27.55 46.09
CA ILE A 400 -1.40 26.83 47.12
C ILE A 400 -1.18 27.78 48.30
N ASN A 401 -1.31 27.28 49.52
CA ASN A 401 -0.97 28.03 50.74
C ASN A 401 0.51 27.83 51.13
N ALA A 402 1.03 28.68 52.02
CA ALA A 402 2.43 28.61 52.44
C ALA A 402 2.82 27.26 53.08
N ASN A 403 1.88 26.53 53.70
CA ASN A 403 2.16 25.25 54.34
C ASN A 403 2.43 24.14 53.32
N ILE A 404 1.71 24.14 52.20
CA ILE A 404 1.88 23.16 51.11
C ILE A 404 3.11 23.52 50.27
N ASP A 405 3.38 24.81 50.06
CA ASP A 405 4.55 25.30 49.33
C ASP A 405 5.88 24.91 50.02
N VAL A 406 5.89 24.82 51.34
CA VAL A 406 7.04 24.33 52.13
C VAL A 406 7.22 22.81 52.03
N VAL A 407 6.17 22.07 51.67
CA VAL A 407 6.15 20.61 51.64
C VAL A 407 6.51 20.06 50.26
N VAL A 408 5.97 20.65 49.19
CA VAL A 408 6.28 20.25 47.82
C VAL A 408 7.53 20.99 47.38
N ALA A 409 8.66 20.29 47.29
CA ALA A 409 9.98 20.89 47.04
C ALA A 409 10.17 21.44 45.61
N LEU A 410 9.21 21.22 44.70
CA LEU A 410 9.21 21.83 43.38
C LEU A 410 8.67 23.28 43.43
N PRO A 411 9.31 24.21 42.70
CA PRO A 411 8.81 25.57 42.59
C PRO A 411 7.40 25.56 42.00
N LYS A 412 6.52 26.39 42.55
CA LYS A 412 5.15 26.56 42.04
C LYS A 412 5.17 26.88 40.53
N PRO A 413 4.49 26.08 39.70
CA PRO A 413 4.37 26.35 38.26
C PRO A 413 3.63 27.66 37.98
N LYS A 414 3.96 28.28 36.85
CA LYS A 414 3.29 29.50 36.39
C LYS A 414 1.91 29.16 35.79
N ASP A 415 1.02 30.15 35.77
CA ASP A 415 -0.21 30.08 34.98
C ASP A 415 0.11 29.86 33.50
N ILE A 416 -0.79 29.20 32.79
CA ILE A 416 -0.66 28.99 31.35
C ILE A 416 -0.97 30.32 30.66
N ASP A 417 -0.02 30.83 29.87
CA ASP A 417 -0.15 32.15 29.23
C ASP A 417 -0.95 32.03 27.93
N ILE A 418 -2.24 32.37 28.03
CA ILE A 418 -3.20 32.40 26.91
C ILE A 418 -3.36 33.79 26.26
N ILE A 419 -2.66 34.82 26.76
CA ILE A 419 -2.84 36.21 26.31
C ILE A 419 -1.79 36.56 25.24
N ASN A 420 -0.53 36.17 25.45
CA ASN A 420 0.54 36.52 24.53
C ASN A 420 0.68 35.47 23.42
N ILE A 421 -0.03 35.67 22.30
CA ILE A 421 0.01 34.77 21.14
C ILE A 421 0.91 35.37 20.06
N GLU A 422 2.19 34.98 20.04
CA GLU A 422 3.12 35.39 18.98
C GLU A 422 2.84 34.67 17.65
N SER A 423 2.60 33.35 17.72
CA SER A 423 2.23 32.48 16.59
C SER A 423 1.66 31.17 17.15
N ASN A 424 0.85 30.46 16.35
CA ASN A 424 0.24 29.20 16.80
C ASN A 424 1.29 28.15 17.21
N GLU A 425 2.40 28.02 16.48
CA GLU A 425 3.46 27.05 16.79
C GLU A 425 4.21 27.35 18.08
N LYS A 426 4.65 28.61 18.26
CA LYS A 426 5.35 29.03 19.48
C LYS A 426 4.43 28.95 20.69
N PHE A 427 3.19 29.39 20.53
CA PHE A 427 2.18 29.29 21.56
C PHE A 427 1.99 27.84 21.99
N PHE A 428 1.73 26.93 21.03
CA PHE A 428 1.45 25.53 21.34
C PHE A 428 2.65 24.84 22.02
N SER A 429 3.86 25.13 21.56
CA SER A 429 5.08 24.60 22.18
C SER A 429 5.23 25.04 23.64
N ARG A 430 4.99 26.33 23.91
CA ARG A 430 4.99 26.88 25.28
C ARG A 430 3.85 26.31 26.12
N PHE A 431 2.65 26.22 25.56
CA PHE A 431 1.48 25.66 26.22
C PHE A 431 1.72 24.23 26.72
N ILE A 432 2.23 23.36 25.84
CA ILE A 432 2.56 21.97 26.22
C ILE A 432 3.67 21.94 27.27
N GLN A 433 4.68 22.82 27.17
CA GLN A 433 5.72 22.91 28.19
C GLN A 433 5.15 23.29 29.57
N GLN A 434 4.32 24.33 29.64
CA GLN A 434 3.68 24.78 30.89
C GLN A 434 2.78 23.69 31.50
N ILE A 435 2.03 22.96 30.67
CA ILE A 435 1.23 21.81 31.11
C ILE A 435 2.10 20.71 31.73
N ASN A 436 3.27 20.43 31.15
CA ASN A 436 4.18 19.43 31.71
C ASN A 436 4.81 19.88 33.04
N GLU A 437 5.11 21.18 33.20
CA GLU A 437 5.51 21.72 34.51
C GLU A 437 4.42 21.52 35.57
N TRP A 438 3.14 21.64 35.19
CA TRP A 438 2.02 21.33 36.10
C TRP A 438 1.98 19.84 36.44
N PHE A 439 2.20 18.95 35.46
CA PHE A 439 2.23 17.51 35.70
C PHE A 439 3.31 17.09 36.67
N ASP A 440 4.54 17.59 36.49
CA ASP A 440 5.65 17.25 37.39
C ASP A 440 5.34 17.66 38.83
N TRP A 441 4.72 18.82 39.01
CA TRP A 441 4.27 19.28 40.33
C TRP A 441 3.12 18.43 40.88
N PHE A 442 2.11 18.11 40.04
CA PHE A 442 0.98 17.28 40.45
C PHE A 442 1.41 15.86 40.86
N ASP A 443 2.33 15.24 40.12
CA ASP A 443 2.88 13.92 40.47
C ASP A 443 3.58 13.97 41.83
N GLN A 444 4.44 14.96 42.06
CA GLN A 444 5.12 15.11 43.35
C GLN A 444 4.12 15.38 44.49
N PHE A 445 3.10 16.19 44.25
CA PHE A 445 2.03 16.46 45.21
C PHE A 445 1.30 15.16 45.58
N ILE A 446 0.88 14.37 44.59
CA ILE A 446 0.17 13.10 44.79
C ILE A 446 1.06 12.11 45.58
N ASP A 447 2.34 12.02 45.26
CA ASP A 447 3.29 11.14 45.95
C ASP A 447 3.48 11.51 47.43
N ILE A 448 3.62 12.80 47.73
CA ILE A 448 3.80 13.28 49.11
C ILE A 448 2.52 13.10 49.94
N PHE A 449 1.38 13.51 49.38
CA PHE A 449 0.13 13.59 50.14
C PHE A 449 -0.61 12.25 50.24
N GLN A 450 -0.25 11.24 49.44
CA GLN A 450 -0.82 9.90 49.56
C GLN A 450 -0.64 9.33 50.97
N TYR A 451 0.57 9.37 51.53
CA TYR A 451 0.85 8.83 52.87
C TYR A 451 0.03 9.51 53.97
N ILE A 452 -0.20 10.81 53.83
CA ILE A 452 -0.98 11.61 54.78
C ILE A 452 -2.45 11.24 54.67
N ILE A 453 -2.97 11.11 53.46
CA ILE A 453 -4.37 10.75 53.21
C ILE A 453 -4.66 9.31 53.67
N ASP A 454 -3.74 8.38 53.45
CA ASP A 454 -3.81 7.01 53.96
C ASP A 454 -3.84 6.98 55.49
N TRP A 455 -3.01 7.80 56.15
CA TRP A 455 -3.04 7.91 57.60
C TRP A 455 -4.35 8.50 58.14
N LEU A 456 -4.85 9.58 57.52
CA LEU A 456 -6.13 10.21 57.89
C LEU A 456 -7.28 9.21 57.78
N LYS A 457 -7.26 8.37 56.74
CA LYS A 457 -8.23 7.28 56.56
C LYS A 457 -8.13 6.24 57.66
N ASN A 458 -6.92 5.77 57.98
CA ASN A 458 -6.71 4.76 59.02
C ASN A 458 -7.17 5.24 60.41
N HIS A 459 -7.26 6.56 60.62
CA HIS A 459 -7.75 7.17 61.85
C HIS A 459 -9.18 7.72 61.75
N ASN A 460 -9.93 7.34 60.71
CA ASN A 460 -11.34 7.69 60.49
C ASN A 460 -11.63 9.21 60.52
N VAL A 461 -10.71 10.03 60.01
CA VAL A 461 -10.94 11.48 59.90
C VAL A 461 -12.04 11.74 58.85
N ASN A 462 -12.97 12.64 59.14
CA ASN A 462 -14.05 12.99 58.22
C ASN A 462 -13.51 13.37 56.83
N HIS A 463 -14.18 12.90 55.77
CA HIS A 463 -13.80 13.09 54.34
C HIS A 463 -12.53 12.38 53.85
N SER A 464 -11.78 11.67 54.71
CA SER A 464 -10.56 10.93 54.32
C SER A 464 -10.79 9.84 53.27
N ASN A 465 -11.93 9.13 53.33
CA ASN A 465 -12.30 8.14 52.31
C ASN A 465 -12.49 8.79 50.93
N GLN A 466 -13.09 9.98 50.87
CA GLN A 466 -13.28 10.69 49.60
C GLN A 466 -11.92 11.16 49.04
N LEU A 467 -11.02 11.66 49.89
CA LEU A 467 -9.67 12.05 49.49
C LEU A 467 -8.89 10.88 48.90
N LEU A 468 -9.00 9.69 49.51
CA LEU A 468 -8.34 8.50 48.98
C LEU A 468 -8.94 8.10 47.63
N ILE A 469 -10.26 8.07 47.48
CA ILE A 469 -10.92 7.77 46.20
C ILE A 469 -10.47 8.76 45.12
N ASP A 470 -10.44 10.05 45.44
CA ASP A 470 -9.99 11.12 44.57
C ASP A 470 -8.53 10.92 44.10
N LEU A 471 -7.61 10.56 45.00
CA LEU A 471 -6.23 10.19 44.65
C LEU A 471 -6.13 8.93 43.78
N LEU A 472 -6.89 7.88 44.13
CA LEU A 472 -6.91 6.63 43.39
C LEU A 472 -7.44 6.84 41.96
N ASN A 473 -8.43 7.70 41.79
CA ASN A 473 -8.94 8.07 40.46
C ASN A 473 -7.83 8.71 39.62
N ILE A 474 -7.03 9.63 40.18
CA ILE A 474 -5.92 10.23 39.43
C ILE A 474 -4.88 9.18 39.01
N ARG A 475 -4.53 8.23 39.89
CA ARG A 475 -3.50 7.21 39.60
C ARG A 475 -3.96 6.12 38.64
N TYR A 476 -5.23 5.72 38.69
CA TYR A 476 -5.69 4.49 38.03
C TYR A 476 -6.71 4.73 36.90
N ASP A 477 -7.34 5.90 36.79
CA ASP A 477 -8.25 6.18 35.69
C ASP A 477 -7.52 6.62 34.42
N SER A 478 -7.29 5.65 33.52
CA SER A 478 -6.72 5.86 32.19
C SER A 478 -7.55 6.76 31.24
N LYS A 479 -8.75 7.17 31.64
CA LYS A 479 -9.62 8.07 30.87
C LYS A 479 -9.70 9.47 31.46
N MET A 480 -9.13 9.71 32.64
CA MET A 480 -9.16 11.02 33.29
C MET A 480 -8.55 12.09 32.39
N THR A 481 -9.26 13.21 32.29
CA THR A 481 -8.83 14.40 31.56
C THR A 481 -7.97 15.30 32.43
N PHE A 482 -7.19 16.19 31.81
CA PHE A 482 -6.35 17.11 32.58
C PHE A 482 -7.16 18.04 33.49
N ILE A 483 -8.27 18.57 32.99
CA ILE A 483 -9.15 19.46 33.77
C ILE A 483 -9.76 18.73 34.99
N GLU A 484 -10.13 17.46 34.86
CA GLU A 484 -10.63 16.65 35.98
C GLU A 484 -9.55 16.44 37.05
N MET A 485 -8.33 16.08 36.63
CA MET A 485 -7.18 15.96 37.53
C MET A 485 -6.94 17.27 38.30
N LYS A 486 -6.95 18.40 37.58
CA LYS A 486 -6.80 19.74 38.18
C LYS A 486 -7.89 20.02 39.23
N ILE A 487 -9.16 19.76 38.91
CA ILE A 487 -10.30 19.98 39.82
C ILE A 487 -10.17 19.12 41.08
N ILE A 488 -9.72 17.88 40.96
CA ILE A 488 -9.50 16.99 42.10
C ILE A 488 -8.37 17.54 42.97
N ILE A 489 -7.24 17.95 42.39
CA ILE A 489 -6.12 18.53 43.14
C ILE A 489 -6.55 19.81 43.85
N GLU A 490 -7.28 20.71 43.20
CA GLU A 490 -7.84 21.92 43.85
C GLU A 490 -8.74 21.58 45.05
N ARG A 491 -9.53 20.50 44.95
CA ARG A 491 -10.36 20.03 46.06
C ARG A 491 -9.51 19.50 47.22
N ILE A 492 -8.48 18.70 46.93
CA ILE A 492 -7.56 18.18 47.94
C ILE A 492 -6.84 19.35 48.63
N LEU A 493 -6.33 20.32 47.87
CA LEU A 493 -5.67 21.52 48.39
C LEU A 493 -6.57 22.29 49.37
N LYS A 494 -7.85 22.51 49.02
CA LYS A 494 -8.83 23.17 49.90
C LYS A 494 -9.10 22.40 51.19
N ILE A 495 -9.14 21.07 51.12
CA ILE A 495 -9.37 20.24 52.32
C ILE A 495 -8.13 20.25 53.23
N LEU A 496 -6.93 20.32 52.65
CA LEU A 496 -5.67 20.38 53.39
C LEU A 496 -5.34 21.78 53.92
N GLU A 497 -5.97 22.83 53.38
CA GLU A 497 -5.74 24.23 53.76
C GLU A 497 -5.80 24.51 55.28
N PRO A 498 -6.76 23.95 56.05
CA PRO A 498 -6.88 24.20 57.49
C PRO A 498 -5.82 23.49 58.35
N PHE A 499 -5.04 22.55 57.80
CA PHE A 499 -4.08 21.76 58.57
C PHE A 499 -2.81 22.56 58.88
N LYS A 500 -2.77 23.15 60.08
CA LYS A 500 -1.62 23.97 60.56
C LYS A 500 -0.33 23.17 60.73
N ASP A 501 -0.44 21.88 61.09
CA ASP A 501 0.71 21.01 61.37
C ASP A 501 1.10 20.11 60.19
N LEU A 502 0.70 20.47 58.97
CA LEU A 502 0.95 19.67 57.76
C LEU A 502 2.44 19.34 57.61
N ARG A 503 3.33 20.30 57.88
CA ARG A 503 4.79 20.10 57.85
C ARG A 503 5.27 19.04 58.85
N ARG A 504 4.69 19.01 60.05
CA ARG A 504 5.03 18.02 61.09
C ARG A 504 4.53 16.64 60.69
N LEU A 505 3.33 16.54 60.11
CA LEU A 505 2.79 15.31 59.53
C LEU A 505 3.68 14.78 58.40
N CYS A 506 4.06 15.63 57.44
CA CYS A 506 4.95 15.21 56.35
C CYS A 506 6.32 14.74 56.87
N HIS A 507 6.82 15.32 57.97
CA HIS A 507 8.06 14.87 58.61
C HIS A 507 7.89 13.50 59.29
N LEU A 508 6.76 13.27 59.97
CA LEU A 508 6.44 11.99 60.61
C LEU A 508 6.30 10.84 59.60
N PHE A 509 5.75 11.12 58.41
CA PHE A 509 5.64 10.13 57.33
C PHE A 509 6.87 10.08 56.42
N ASN A 510 7.94 10.80 56.75
CA ASN A 510 9.16 10.90 55.93
C ASN A 510 8.94 11.42 54.49
N CYS A 511 7.81 12.10 54.22
CA CYS A 511 7.47 12.64 52.90
C CYS A 511 8.32 13.84 52.46
N LEU A 512 9.08 14.45 53.38
CA LEU A 512 9.92 15.64 53.13
C LEU A 512 11.35 15.30 52.67
N ILE A 513 11.76 14.03 52.71
CA ILE A 513 13.15 13.67 52.41
C ILE A 513 13.31 13.47 50.90
N SER A 514 13.74 14.54 50.22
CA SER A 514 14.65 14.35 49.08
C SER A 514 15.87 13.60 49.61
N PHE A 515 16.24 12.48 49.00
CA PHE A 515 17.52 11.83 49.31
C PHE A 515 18.65 12.82 48.99
N GLN A 516 19.07 13.62 49.96
CA GLN A 516 20.44 14.09 50.01
C GLN A 516 21.25 12.90 50.48
N ILE A 517 22.07 12.35 49.58
CA ILE A 517 23.18 11.48 49.97
C ILE A 517 24.11 12.36 50.81
N LEU A 518 23.85 12.43 52.11
CA LEU A 518 24.88 12.76 53.07
C LEU A 518 25.76 11.53 53.14
N ASN A 519 26.99 11.70 52.69
CA ASN A 519 28.10 10.75 52.67
C ASN A 519 27.85 9.45 53.46
N SER A 520 28.05 8.32 52.77
CA SER A 520 27.99 6.96 53.29
C SER A 520 28.43 6.86 54.76
N GLY A 521 27.47 6.53 55.62
CA GLY A 521 27.72 5.94 56.94
C GLY A 521 27.55 6.88 58.13
N THR A 522 26.32 7.07 58.60
CA THR A 522 26.04 7.14 60.04
C THR A 522 24.61 6.67 60.30
N LEU A 523 24.49 5.53 60.98
CA LEU A 523 23.24 4.93 61.42
C LEU A 523 22.56 5.80 62.50
N ASN A 524 21.23 5.85 62.42
CA ASN A 524 20.30 6.37 63.41
C ASN A 524 20.63 5.92 64.84
N THR A 525 20.77 6.87 65.78
CA THR A 525 20.60 6.61 67.21
C THR A 525 19.23 7.12 67.68
N GLN A 526 18.56 6.32 68.52
CA GLN A 526 17.21 6.55 69.07
C GLN A 526 17.09 7.85 69.88
N ASP A 527 18.20 8.45 70.30
CA ASP A 527 18.21 9.67 71.13
C ASP A 527 17.70 10.91 70.40
N ASN A 528 17.80 10.96 69.06
CA ASN A 528 17.31 12.10 68.29
C ASN A 528 15.78 12.07 68.13
N THR A 529 15.13 10.92 68.28
CA THR A 529 13.67 10.80 68.12
C THR A 529 12.92 11.31 69.35
N ILE A 530 13.49 11.18 70.55
CA ILE A 530 12.84 11.61 71.80
C ILE A 530 12.93 13.13 71.99
N LYS A 531 14.03 13.76 71.55
CA LYS A 531 14.18 15.23 71.61
C LYS A 531 13.20 16.01 70.72
N TYR A 532 12.53 15.35 69.77
CA TYR A 532 11.58 15.97 68.84
C TYR A 532 10.10 15.78 69.24
N LEU A 533 9.82 14.96 70.27
CA LEU A 533 8.47 14.64 70.72
C LEU A 533 8.01 15.41 71.97
N THR A 534 8.93 16.11 72.64
CA THR A 534 8.65 17.13 73.68
C THR A 534 8.92 18.51 73.12
#